data_AF-A0A6A0H5F5-F1
#
_entry.id   AF-A0A6A0H5F5-F1
#
_cell.length_a   1.000
_cell.length_b   1.000
_cell.length_c   1.000
_cell.angle_alpha   90.00
_cell.angle_beta   90.00
_cell.angle_gamma   90.00
#
_symmetry.space_group_name_H-M   'P 1'
#
loop_
_entity.id
_entity.type
_entity.pdbx_description
1 polymer ?
#
loop_
_entity_poly.entity_id
_entity_poly.type
_entity_poly.pdbx_seq_one_letter_code
_entity_poly.pdbx_strand_id
1 'polypeptide(L)'
;TTILCCVCGINIQPNPSYRCIPCLRLEHDIASEIPKEVTIYFCRGCGRYLEPPALWVAAELESKELLSLCLKRLRGLDKVRLVNARFEYTEPHSRRLKLEVKVEKALNEEVSLEQTFQVDYMVANQFCSDCHRVEAKDFWKASVQIRQKVDHKRTYYYLEQLMLKSSVTKLATDLKEVSGGLDMFFYSERDAKKVVNFISSSVVCKHNQSKKLISHDIKSNIYNYKFSFCVEIAPVCKDSAVCLSKTMARNLGGMSRVCIVQRVTKHILLIDPKSAQTAEVNALAYYKNPFFDMITSKHLTKFVVMSLEEADVKYFAGQGHISHKHTVADVWVQRESDIGTQKQIFCTTHLGNILHEGDIVMGYDFQNLNVNNDEVDKLDERDMPDVLLVKKYYGNKALRNRRRKWKLRSLKNDDKNSVNRQVDYIDFLDDLEEDPVLRKNVNVYRKDEGMPSDSVVDDDDDLDPEAPTISVQEMLDELEDLSAPGLAQQPLDGDDEDAADAEDDDDELEWQDALEDPDSPLPS
;
A
#
# COMPACT_ATOMS: atom_id res chain seq x y z
N THR A 1 50.81 37.80 -52.30
CA THR A 1 51.58 38.99 -51.86
C THR A 1 51.70 38.91 -50.36
N THR A 2 52.90 38.80 -49.80
CA THR A 2 53.12 38.74 -48.34
C THR A 2 53.34 40.16 -47.80
N ILE A 3 52.79 40.44 -46.62
CA ILE A 3 52.99 41.72 -45.90
C ILE A 3 53.82 41.50 -44.65
N LEU A 4 54.44 42.54 -44.09
CA LEU A 4 55.17 42.47 -42.82
C LEU A 4 54.19 42.71 -41.65
N CYS A 5 54.32 41.94 -40.58
CA CYS A 5 53.61 42.17 -39.32
C CYS A 5 54.00 43.54 -38.74
N CYS A 6 53.02 44.35 -38.35
CA CYS A 6 53.25 45.72 -37.86
C CYS A 6 54.00 45.81 -36.51
N VAL A 7 54.16 44.69 -35.78
CA VAL A 7 54.81 44.66 -34.45
C VAL A 7 56.19 44.01 -34.50
N CYS A 8 56.32 42.84 -35.16
CA CYS A 8 57.55 42.05 -35.15
C CYS A 8 58.28 41.97 -36.49
N GLY A 9 57.70 42.52 -37.58
CA GLY A 9 58.35 42.53 -38.90
C GLY A 9 58.46 41.17 -39.60
N ILE A 10 57.76 40.13 -39.14
CA ILE A 10 57.73 38.82 -39.79
C ILE A 10 56.82 38.86 -41.04
N ASN A 11 57.21 38.18 -42.11
CA ASN A 11 56.39 38.00 -43.32
C ASN A 11 55.13 37.16 -43.01
N ILE A 12 53.96 37.71 -43.25
CA ILE A 12 52.65 37.06 -43.06
C ILE A 12 51.80 37.15 -44.34
N GLN A 13 50.80 36.28 -44.45
CA GLN A 13 49.74 36.50 -45.43
C GLN A 13 48.87 37.69 -44.99
N PRO A 14 48.35 38.50 -45.94
CA PRO A 14 47.50 39.64 -45.61
C PRO A 14 46.30 39.19 -44.78
N ASN A 15 46.12 39.81 -43.62
CA ASN A 15 44.94 39.63 -42.78
C ASN A 15 44.40 40.99 -42.36
N PRO A 16 43.11 41.11 -42.00
CA PRO A 16 42.50 42.39 -41.62
C PRO A 16 43.21 43.11 -40.47
N SER A 17 43.91 42.36 -39.61
CA SER A 17 44.60 42.89 -38.44
C SER A 17 46.07 43.30 -38.71
N TYR A 18 46.62 43.05 -39.90
CA TYR A 18 48.03 43.28 -40.29
C TYR A 18 49.07 42.77 -39.27
N ARG A 19 48.72 41.73 -38.50
CA ARG A 19 49.50 41.21 -37.36
C ARG A 19 49.65 39.69 -37.48
N CYS A 20 50.81 39.18 -37.06
CA CYS A 20 51.04 37.74 -36.99
C CYS A 20 50.30 37.13 -35.79
N ILE A 21 49.97 35.83 -35.88
CA ILE A 21 49.27 35.08 -34.82
C ILE A 21 49.97 35.20 -33.44
N PRO A 22 51.31 35.12 -33.33
CA PRO A 22 52.01 35.33 -32.05
C PRO A 22 51.78 36.73 -31.44
N CYS A 23 51.78 37.79 -32.24
CA CYS A 23 51.52 39.14 -31.75
C CYS A 23 50.05 39.33 -31.34
N LEU A 24 49.10 38.71 -32.05
CA LEU A 24 47.68 38.74 -31.69
C LEU A 24 47.41 38.03 -30.36
N ARG A 25 48.09 36.90 -30.09
CA ARG A 25 47.99 36.15 -28.82
C ARG A 25 48.51 36.91 -27.60
N LEU A 26 49.45 37.83 -27.78
CA LEU A 26 50.00 38.63 -26.67
C LEU A 26 49.06 39.76 -26.22
N GLU A 27 48.19 40.23 -27.12
CA GLU A 27 47.32 41.38 -26.88
C GLU A 27 45.88 40.97 -26.55
N HIS A 28 45.40 39.87 -27.14
CA HIS A 28 44.03 39.37 -26.95
C HIS A 28 44.05 38.06 -26.15
N ASP A 29 43.84 38.15 -24.84
CA ASP A 29 43.66 36.99 -23.96
C ASP A 29 42.18 36.58 -23.93
N ILE A 30 41.84 35.48 -24.63
CA ILE A 30 40.49 34.92 -24.67
C ILE A 30 40.08 34.39 -23.30
N ALA A 31 41.04 33.87 -22.53
CA ALA A 31 40.79 33.23 -21.24
C ALA A 31 40.59 34.24 -20.09
N SER A 32 40.76 35.55 -20.34
CA SER A 32 40.61 36.59 -19.31
C SER A 32 39.18 36.70 -18.76
N GLU A 33 38.17 36.40 -19.57
CA GLU A 33 36.76 36.42 -19.17
C GLU A 33 36.30 35.13 -18.47
N ILE A 34 37.13 34.08 -18.46
CA ILE A 34 36.77 32.75 -17.94
C ILE A 34 37.45 32.54 -16.57
N PRO A 35 36.70 32.14 -15.52
CA PRO A 35 37.30 31.88 -14.23
C PRO A 35 38.24 30.67 -14.30
N LYS A 36 39.46 30.84 -13.77
CA LYS A 36 40.47 29.77 -13.69
C LYS A 36 40.29 28.86 -12.49
N GLU A 37 39.47 29.26 -11.52
CA GLU A 37 39.17 28.49 -10.31
C GLU A 37 37.66 28.38 -10.10
N VAL A 38 37.15 27.17 -9.89
CA VAL A 38 35.71 26.89 -9.72
C VAL A 38 35.50 25.85 -8.62
N THR A 39 34.47 26.03 -7.79
CA THR A 39 34.12 25.04 -6.76
C THR A 39 32.99 24.13 -7.23
N ILE A 40 33.17 22.82 -7.09
CA ILE A 40 32.12 21.80 -7.27
C ILE A 40 31.85 21.09 -5.95
N TYR A 41 30.61 20.68 -5.75
CA TYR A 41 30.19 19.99 -4.53
C TYR A 41 30.00 18.50 -4.78
N PHE A 42 30.52 17.70 -3.85
CA PHE A 42 30.49 16.25 -3.86
C PHE A 42 29.87 15.70 -2.57
N CYS A 43 28.94 14.76 -2.70
CA CYS A 43 28.29 14.11 -1.56
C CYS A 43 29.08 12.88 -1.11
N ARG A 44 29.58 12.93 0.13
CA ARG A 44 30.30 11.81 0.76
C ARG A 44 29.44 10.57 0.97
N GLY A 45 28.13 10.73 1.15
CA GLY A 45 27.23 9.61 1.44
C GLY A 45 26.88 8.78 0.21
N CYS A 46 26.57 9.44 -0.92
CA CYS A 46 26.10 8.75 -2.14
C CYS A 46 27.08 8.82 -3.33
N GLY A 47 28.21 9.52 -3.19
CA GLY A 47 29.22 9.63 -4.25
C GLY A 47 28.80 10.48 -5.45
N ARG A 48 27.79 11.35 -5.31
CA ARG A 48 27.24 12.16 -6.41
C ARG A 48 27.76 13.60 -6.37
N TYR A 49 27.81 14.25 -7.54
CA TYR A 49 28.16 15.66 -7.71
C TYR A 49 26.91 16.53 -7.87
N LEU A 50 26.96 17.76 -7.36
CA LEU A 50 25.85 18.72 -7.45
C LEU A 50 25.87 19.48 -8.78
N GLU A 51 24.85 19.24 -9.60
CA GLU A 51 24.43 20.11 -10.70
C GLU A 51 23.35 21.08 -10.17
N PRO A 52 23.62 22.39 -10.03
CA PRO A 52 22.67 23.34 -9.51
C PRO A 52 21.52 23.48 -10.50
N PRO A 53 20.32 23.78 -10.00
CA PRO A 53 20.05 24.29 -8.64
C PRO A 53 20.01 23.23 -7.52
N ALA A 54 19.68 21.96 -7.79
CA ALA A 54 19.50 20.95 -6.74
C ALA A 54 19.72 19.48 -7.18
N LEU A 55 20.15 19.24 -8.43
CA LEU A 55 20.25 17.89 -8.99
C LEU A 55 21.58 17.25 -8.57
N TRP A 56 21.54 15.99 -8.13
CA TRP A 56 22.74 15.23 -7.77
C TRP A 56 22.97 14.10 -8.77
N VAL A 57 24.05 14.21 -9.54
CA VAL A 57 24.40 13.28 -10.62
C VAL A 57 25.54 12.37 -10.17
N ALA A 58 25.38 11.06 -10.36
CA ALA A 58 26.49 10.12 -10.17
C ALA A 58 27.46 10.31 -11.34
N ALA A 59 28.74 10.54 -11.05
CA ALA A 59 29.76 10.66 -12.09
C ALA A 59 31.07 10.10 -11.57
N GLU A 60 31.73 9.26 -12.37
CA GLU A 60 33.05 8.74 -12.06
C GLU A 60 34.13 9.80 -12.32
N LEU A 61 35.29 9.66 -11.67
CA LEU A 61 36.45 10.51 -11.93
C LEU A 61 36.87 10.38 -13.40
N GLU A 62 37.21 11.50 -14.03
CA GLU A 62 37.60 11.58 -15.45
C GLU A 62 36.53 11.09 -16.45
N SER A 63 35.28 10.92 -16.02
CA SER A 63 34.17 10.54 -16.89
C SER A 63 33.67 11.69 -17.78
N LYS A 64 32.98 11.33 -18.87
CA LYS A 64 32.31 12.29 -19.75
C LYS A 64 31.21 13.09 -19.03
N GLU A 65 30.55 12.47 -18.07
CA GLU A 65 29.48 13.09 -17.28
C GLU A 65 30.03 14.20 -16.38
N LEU A 66 31.14 13.92 -15.67
CA LEU A 66 31.84 14.91 -14.86
C LEU A 66 32.40 16.05 -15.72
N LEU A 67 32.94 15.73 -16.91
CA LEU A 67 33.39 16.74 -17.87
C LEU A 67 32.25 17.70 -18.25
N SER A 68 31.07 17.15 -18.56
CA SER A 68 29.89 17.95 -18.92
C SER A 68 29.45 18.88 -17.78
N LEU A 69 29.51 18.40 -16.53
CA LEU A 69 29.18 19.19 -15.34
C LEU A 69 30.18 20.32 -15.14
N CYS A 70 31.48 20.03 -15.26
CA CYS A 70 32.55 21.02 -15.17
C CYS A 70 32.38 22.12 -16.24
N LEU A 71 32.16 21.74 -17.50
CA LEU A 71 31.96 22.71 -18.59
C LEU A 71 30.71 23.57 -18.36
N LYS A 72 29.59 23.00 -17.91
CA LYS A 72 28.37 23.78 -17.57
C LYS A 72 28.60 24.77 -16.44
N ARG A 73 29.56 24.53 -15.54
CA ARG A 73 29.88 25.46 -14.44
C ARG A 73 30.70 26.67 -14.87
N LEU A 74 31.44 26.56 -15.96
CA LEU A 74 32.28 27.65 -16.45
C LEU A 74 31.42 28.72 -17.10
N ARG A 75 31.33 29.87 -16.43
CA ARG A 75 30.68 31.07 -16.98
C ARG A 75 31.55 31.62 -18.12
N GLY A 76 30.91 32.09 -19.19
CA GLY A 76 31.60 32.73 -20.32
C GLY A 76 31.97 31.80 -21.47
N LEU A 77 31.71 30.49 -21.37
CA LEU A 77 31.86 29.55 -22.48
C LEU A 77 30.91 29.85 -23.66
N ASP A 78 29.77 30.50 -23.42
CA ASP A 78 28.80 30.83 -24.49
C ASP A 78 29.38 31.79 -25.55
N LYS A 79 30.41 32.56 -25.20
CA LYS A 79 31.05 33.54 -26.08
C LYS A 79 32.17 32.96 -26.94
N VAL A 80 32.57 31.71 -26.69
CA VAL A 80 33.73 31.08 -27.30
C VAL A 80 33.39 29.67 -27.78
N ARG A 81 33.96 29.25 -28.91
CA ARG A 81 33.76 27.89 -29.41
C ARG A 81 34.68 26.93 -28.67
N LEU A 82 34.12 25.92 -28.01
CA LEU A 82 34.90 24.85 -27.39
C LEU A 82 35.45 23.92 -28.47
N VAL A 83 36.78 23.75 -28.53
CA VAL A 83 37.45 22.84 -29.47
C VAL A 83 37.70 21.48 -28.80
N ASN A 84 38.24 21.49 -27.58
CA ASN A 84 38.57 20.28 -26.84
C ASN A 84 38.60 20.58 -25.33
N ALA A 85 38.27 19.60 -24.51
CA ALA A 85 38.47 19.64 -23.07
C ALA A 85 38.93 18.25 -22.60
N ARG A 86 40.00 18.20 -21.80
CA ARG A 86 40.52 16.96 -21.21
C ARG A 86 40.95 17.17 -19.78
N PHE A 87 40.78 16.14 -18.95
CA PHE A 87 41.32 16.15 -17.60
C PHE A 87 42.84 15.95 -17.63
N GLU A 88 43.53 16.68 -16.76
CA GLU A 88 44.93 16.44 -16.43
C GLU A 88 44.96 15.61 -15.15
N TYR A 89 45.78 14.55 -15.12
CA TYR A 89 45.84 13.65 -13.97
C TYR A 89 46.22 14.44 -12.71
N THR A 90 45.36 14.32 -11.71
CA THR A 90 45.57 14.85 -10.36
C THR A 90 45.51 13.71 -9.36
N GLU A 91 46.32 13.79 -8.31
CA GLU A 91 46.32 12.74 -7.28
C GLU A 91 44.92 12.59 -6.64
N PRO A 92 44.42 11.35 -6.42
CA PRO A 92 43.05 11.10 -5.94
C PRO A 92 42.67 11.82 -4.63
N HIS A 93 43.63 12.11 -3.77
CA HIS A 93 43.41 12.75 -2.46
C HIS A 93 43.47 14.28 -2.51
N SER A 94 43.89 14.86 -3.64
CA SER A 94 44.14 16.29 -3.78
C SER A 94 42.87 17.15 -3.65
N ARG A 95 41.69 16.55 -3.82
CA ARG A 95 40.37 17.23 -3.89
C ARG A 95 40.37 18.38 -4.91
N ARG A 96 41.19 18.24 -5.94
CA ARG A 96 41.32 19.19 -7.04
C ARG A 96 41.23 18.42 -8.33
N LEU A 97 40.49 18.93 -9.29
CA LEU A 97 40.47 18.40 -10.66
C LEU A 97 41.04 19.48 -11.56
N LYS A 98 42.01 19.11 -12.39
CA LYS A 98 42.57 20.01 -13.38
C LYS A 98 41.96 19.71 -14.74
N LEU A 99 41.40 20.72 -15.36
CA LEU A 99 40.82 20.61 -16.69
C LEU A 99 41.59 21.50 -17.66
N GLU A 100 42.16 20.90 -18.69
CA GLU A 100 42.75 21.62 -19.80
C GLU A 100 41.67 21.86 -20.86
N VAL A 101 41.36 23.12 -21.13
CA VAL A 101 40.32 23.55 -22.07
C VAL A 101 40.96 24.29 -23.23
N LYS A 102 40.66 23.85 -24.45
CA LYS A 102 41.03 24.50 -25.70
C LYS A 102 39.81 25.21 -26.28
N VAL A 103 39.87 26.53 -26.32
CA VAL A 103 38.80 27.39 -26.85
C VAL A 103 39.28 28.12 -28.10
N GLU A 104 38.31 28.50 -28.93
CA GLU A 104 38.52 29.30 -30.12
C GLU A 104 37.56 30.49 -30.13
N LYS A 105 38.08 31.68 -30.40
CA LYS A 105 37.30 32.90 -30.57
C LYS A 105 37.58 33.49 -31.94
N ALA A 106 36.53 33.78 -32.70
CA ALA A 106 36.66 34.55 -33.93
C ALA A 106 36.87 36.03 -33.57
N LEU A 107 37.98 36.63 -34.01
CA LEU A 107 38.21 38.06 -33.84
C LEU A 107 37.59 38.86 -35.00
N ASN A 108 37.67 38.31 -36.23
CA ASN A 108 37.10 38.84 -37.47
C ASN A 108 36.68 37.66 -38.37
N GLU A 109 35.94 37.89 -39.47
CA GLU A 109 35.42 36.85 -40.38
C GLU A 109 36.50 35.87 -40.92
N GLU A 110 37.76 36.33 -41.06
CA GLU A 110 38.87 35.52 -41.59
C GLU A 110 39.89 35.05 -40.54
N VAL A 111 39.80 35.49 -39.29
CA VAL A 111 40.83 35.22 -38.26
C VAL A 111 40.21 34.69 -36.97
N SER A 112 40.40 33.39 -36.71
CA SER A 112 40.12 32.77 -35.42
C SER A 112 41.41 32.55 -34.62
N LEU A 113 41.31 32.69 -33.30
CA LEU A 113 42.43 32.49 -32.39
C LEU A 113 42.09 31.33 -31.44
N GLU A 114 42.94 30.32 -31.45
CA GLU A 114 42.89 29.21 -30.50
C GLU A 114 43.80 29.50 -29.31
N GLN A 115 43.27 29.26 -28.11
CA GLN A 115 44.00 29.36 -26.85
C GLN A 115 43.67 28.17 -25.95
N THR A 116 44.71 27.61 -25.32
CA THR A 116 44.58 26.56 -24.31
C THR A 116 44.88 27.15 -22.94
N PHE A 117 44.02 26.86 -21.96
CA PHE A 117 44.23 27.23 -20.57
C PHE A 117 43.79 26.11 -19.63
N GLN A 118 44.30 26.16 -18.40
CA GLN A 118 43.95 25.22 -17.35
C GLN A 118 42.95 25.86 -16.38
N VAL A 119 41.98 25.06 -15.95
CA VAL A 119 41.00 25.41 -14.93
C VAL A 119 41.15 24.44 -13.77
N ASP A 120 41.33 25.01 -12.57
CA ASP A 120 41.40 24.29 -11.31
C ASP A 120 39.99 24.21 -10.69
N TYR A 121 39.46 22.99 -10.55
CA TYR A 121 38.22 22.75 -9.83
C TYR A 121 38.48 22.27 -8.42
N MET A 122 38.01 23.01 -7.41
CA MET A 122 38.06 22.58 -6.01
C MET A 122 36.83 21.74 -5.66
N VAL A 123 37.07 20.52 -5.18
CA VAL A 123 36.00 19.60 -4.75
C VAL A 123 35.67 19.81 -3.27
N ALA A 124 34.61 20.55 -3.02
CA ALA A 124 34.05 20.75 -1.68
C ALA A 124 33.09 19.60 -1.33
N ASN A 125 33.09 19.17 -0.07
CA ASN A 125 32.17 18.13 0.38
C ASN A 125 30.88 18.77 0.90
N GLN A 126 29.74 18.28 0.43
CA GLN A 126 28.42 18.69 0.90
C GLN A 126 27.49 17.49 0.81
N PHE A 127 26.74 17.19 1.88
CA PHE A 127 25.74 16.13 1.83
C PHE A 127 24.57 16.52 0.93
N CYS A 128 24.10 15.59 0.10
CA CYS A 128 22.80 15.74 -0.55
C CYS A 128 21.68 15.70 0.49
N SER A 129 20.51 16.22 0.13
CA SER A 129 19.32 16.24 1.01
C SER A 129 18.98 14.85 1.55
N ASP A 130 19.09 13.81 0.71
CA ASP A 130 18.76 12.44 1.12
C ASP A 130 19.75 11.88 2.14
N CYS A 131 21.06 12.00 1.90
CA CYS A 131 22.09 11.55 2.84
C CYS A 131 22.06 12.35 4.14
N HIS A 132 21.80 13.66 4.07
CA HIS A 132 21.66 14.50 5.25
C HIS A 132 20.49 14.05 6.13
N ARG A 133 19.37 13.62 5.53
CA ARG A 133 18.21 13.09 6.27
C ARG A 133 18.50 11.76 6.93
N VAL A 134 19.23 10.85 6.27
CA VAL A 134 19.64 9.57 6.85
C VAL A 134 20.52 9.79 8.09
N GLU A 135 21.50 10.68 7.99
CA GLU A 135 22.34 11.09 9.14
C GLU A 135 21.50 11.75 10.26
N ALA A 136 20.50 12.55 9.89
CA ALA A 136 19.57 13.17 10.83
C ALA A 136 18.52 12.19 11.43
N LYS A 137 18.59 10.89 11.09
CA LYS A 137 17.65 9.84 11.51
C LYS A 137 16.19 10.14 11.12
N ASP A 138 15.97 10.92 10.07
CA ASP A 138 14.64 11.21 9.53
C ASP A 138 14.26 10.23 8.42
N PHE A 139 13.96 9.00 8.81
CA PHE A 139 13.79 7.87 7.90
C PHE A 139 12.48 7.88 7.09
N TRP A 140 11.45 8.59 7.55
CA TRP A 140 10.13 8.60 6.91
C TRP A 140 9.40 9.92 7.13
N LYS A 141 8.57 10.31 6.16
CA LYS A 141 7.75 11.53 6.24
C LYS A 141 6.29 11.22 6.53
N ALA A 142 5.79 10.10 6.02
CA ALA A 142 4.42 9.64 6.26
C ALA A 142 4.41 8.21 6.80
N SER A 143 3.47 7.91 7.69
CA SER A 143 3.20 6.55 8.15
C SER A 143 1.72 6.22 7.97
N VAL A 144 1.43 4.98 7.59
CA VAL A 144 0.08 4.44 7.50
C VAL A 144 -0.04 3.31 8.52
N GLN A 145 -0.91 3.49 9.51
CA GLN A 145 -1.15 2.56 10.59
C GLN A 145 -2.48 1.86 10.34
N ILE A 146 -2.41 0.59 9.93
CA ILE A 146 -3.57 -0.25 9.67
C ILE A 146 -3.88 -1.00 10.95
N ARG A 147 -5.11 -0.90 11.45
CA ARG A 147 -5.55 -1.56 12.67
C ARG A 147 -6.88 -2.26 12.47
N GLN A 148 -7.02 -3.45 13.05
CA GLN A 148 -8.29 -4.16 13.14
C GLN A 148 -8.47 -4.66 14.58
N LYS A 149 -9.58 -4.27 15.21
CA LYS A 149 -9.93 -4.66 16.58
C LYS A 149 -10.76 -5.94 16.58
N VAL A 150 -10.16 -7.07 16.22
CA VAL A 150 -10.83 -8.38 16.20
C VAL A 150 -9.89 -9.46 16.74
N ASP A 151 -10.48 -10.51 17.32
CA ASP A 151 -9.75 -11.65 17.89
C ASP A 151 -9.10 -12.57 16.86
N HIS A 152 -9.54 -12.51 15.60
CA HIS A 152 -9.01 -13.27 14.48
C HIS A 152 -8.79 -12.36 13.27
N LYS A 153 -7.75 -12.66 12.47
CA LYS A 153 -7.20 -11.75 11.46
C LYS A 153 -7.52 -12.12 10.00
N ARG A 154 -8.65 -12.79 9.73
CA ARG A 154 -8.96 -13.30 8.38
C ARG A 154 -9.04 -12.22 7.31
N THR A 155 -9.75 -11.12 7.58
CA THR A 155 -9.83 -9.95 6.69
C THR A 155 -8.50 -9.25 6.49
N TYR A 156 -7.64 -9.28 7.51
CA TYR A 156 -6.29 -8.74 7.41
C TYR A 156 -5.43 -9.58 6.45
N TYR A 157 -5.48 -10.92 6.53
CA TYR A 157 -4.80 -11.80 5.56
C TYR A 157 -5.32 -11.57 4.13
N TYR A 158 -6.62 -11.33 3.98
CA TYR A 158 -7.18 -10.97 2.67
C TYR A 158 -6.62 -9.63 2.14
N LEU A 159 -6.57 -8.60 2.99
CA LEU A 159 -6.00 -7.30 2.64
C LEU A 159 -4.53 -7.41 2.25
N GLU A 160 -3.75 -8.21 2.98
CA GLU A 160 -2.35 -8.49 2.66
C GLU A 160 -2.19 -9.08 1.23
N GLN A 161 -3.02 -10.05 0.86
CA GLN A 161 -2.97 -10.62 -0.49
C GLN A 161 -3.35 -9.60 -1.58
N LEU A 162 -4.33 -8.73 -1.30
CA LEU A 162 -4.70 -7.64 -2.21
C LEU A 162 -3.56 -6.63 -2.39
N MET A 163 -2.82 -6.32 -1.33
CA MET A 163 -1.66 -5.43 -1.38
C MET A 163 -0.50 -6.05 -2.17
N LEU A 164 -0.27 -7.35 -2.04
CA LEU A 164 0.73 -8.07 -2.84
C LEU A 164 0.35 -8.07 -4.33
N LYS A 165 -0.90 -8.39 -4.65
CA LYS A 165 -1.40 -8.42 -6.04
C LYS A 165 -1.27 -7.05 -6.73
N SER A 166 -1.59 -5.98 -6.02
CA SER A 166 -1.50 -4.61 -6.55
C SER A 166 -0.08 -4.03 -6.53
N SER A 167 0.91 -4.76 -5.99
CA SER A 167 2.28 -4.28 -5.80
C SER A 167 2.41 -2.96 -5.02
N VAL A 168 1.38 -2.56 -4.25
CA VAL A 168 1.36 -1.30 -3.47
C VAL A 168 2.42 -1.31 -2.38
N THR A 169 2.77 -2.48 -1.87
CA THR A 169 3.85 -2.69 -0.90
C THR A 169 5.21 -2.16 -1.38
N LYS A 170 5.48 -2.13 -2.70
CA LYS A 170 6.75 -1.64 -3.25
C LYS A 170 6.98 -0.14 -3.01
N LEU A 171 5.91 0.62 -2.75
CA LEU A 171 5.98 2.06 -2.44
C LEU A 171 6.44 2.31 -1.00
N ALA A 172 6.31 1.34 -0.11
CA ALA A 172 6.71 1.47 1.29
C ALA A 172 8.22 1.33 1.43
N THR A 173 8.81 2.18 2.26
CA THR A 173 10.23 2.11 2.61
C THR A 173 10.49 1.01 3.64
N ASP A 174 9.61 0.91 4.63
CA ASP A 174 9.69 -0.11 5.67
C ASP A 174 8.29 -0.53 6.13
N LEU A 175 8.20 -1.76 6.63
CA LEU A 175 6.99 -2.40 7.12
C LEU A 175 7.25 -2.97 8.50
N LYS A 176 6.46 -2.55 9.49
CA LYS A 176 6.57 -3.03 10.86
C LYS A 176 5.24 -3.58 11.34
N GLU A 177 5.23 -4.85 11.69
CA GLU A 177 4.06 -5.47 12.31
C GLU A 177 3.95 -5.06 13.78
N VAL A 178 2.73 -4.73 14.19
CA VAL A 178 2.39 -4.30 15.55
C VAL A 178 1.20 -5.13 16.03
N SER A 179 0.99 -5.22 17.35
CA SER A 179 -0.22 -5.86 17.88
C SER A 179 -1.47 -5.20 17.28
N GLY A 180 -2.33 -6.02 16.69
CA GLY A 180 -3.56 -5.55 16.03
C GLY A 180 -3.41 -4.99 14.61
N GLY A 181 -2.23 -5.06 13.97
CA GLY A 181 -2.10 -4.70 12.55
C GLY A 181 -0.68 -4.43 12.04
N LEU A 182 -0.53 -3.42 11.18
CA LEU A 182 0.69 -3.13 10.44
C LEU A 182 0.94 -1.62 10.35
N ASP A 183 2.20 -1.22 10.52
CA ASP A 183 2.67 0.13 10.26
C ASP A 183 3.53 0.12 8.99
N MET A 184 3.13 0.92 8.00
CA MET A 184 3.88 1.14 6.77
C MET A 184 4.49 2.53 6.80
N PHE A 185 5.76 2.64 6.43
CA PHE A 185 6.48 3.90 6.39
C PHE A 185 6.77 4.33 4.95
N PHE A 186 6.57 5.62 4.68
CA PHE A 186 6.71 6.22 3.35
C PHE A 186 7.59 7.47 3.38
N TYR A 187 8.38 7.65 2.32
CA TYR A 187 9.17 8.86 2.09
C TYR A 187 8.30 10.06 1.67
N SER A 188 7.24 9.81 0.91
CA SER A 188 6.34 10.83 0.36
C SER A 188 4.92 10.67 0.95
N GLU A 189 4.27 11.80 1.24
CA GLU A 189 2.85 11.82 1.64
C GLU A 189 1.94 11.33 0.50
N ARG A 190 2.30 11.63 -0.76
CA ARG A 190 1.51 11.25 -1.93
C ARG A 190 1.38 9.72 -2.04
N ASP A 191 2.46 9.01 -1.77
CA ASP A 191 2.47 7.55 -1.84
C ASP A 191 1.68 6.94 -0.68
N ALA A 192 1.77 7.50 0.53
CA ALA A 192 0.92 7.11 1.65
C ALA A 192 -0.58 7.31 1.34
N LYS A 193 -0.96 8.46 0.76
CA LYS A 193 -2.34 8.72 0.33
C LYS A 193 -2.84 7.72 -0.71
N LYS A 194 -2.01 7.33 -1.68
CA LYS A 194 -2.35 6.27 -2.65
C LYS A 194 -2.67 4.94 -1.95
N VAL A 195 -1.88 4.56 -0.96
CA VAL A 195 -2.11 3.33 -0.17
C VAL A 195 -3.40 3.42 0.63
N VAL A 196 -3.67 4.55 1.30
CA VAL A 196 -4.92 4.77 2.05
C VAL A 196 -6.15 4.71 1.15
N ASN A 197 -6.08 5.32 -0.04
CA ASN A 197 -7.16 5.27 -1.02
C ASN A 197 -7.39 3.85 -1.54
N PHE A 198 -6.30 3.10 -1.79
CA PHE A 198 -6.38 1.69 -2.18
C PHE A 198 -7.09 0.85 -1.11
N ILE A 199 -6.70 0.97 0.16
CA ILE A 199 -7.32 0.23 1.26
C ILE A 199 -8.81 0.60 1.38
N SER A 200 -9.14 1.90 1.33
CA SER A 200 -10.51 2.40 1.41
C SER A 200 -11.39 1.91 0.24
N SER A 201 -10.79 1.66 -0.92
CA SER A 201 -11.50 1.09 -2.07
C SER A 201 -11.72 -0.43 -1.97
N SER A 202 -10.88 -1.12 -1.20
CA SER A 202 -10.84 -2.58 -1.13
C SER A 202 -11.60 -3.17 0.07
N VAL A 203 -11.59 -2.47 1.20
CA VAL A 203 -12.15 -2.95 2.47
C VAL A 203 -12.93 -1.84 3.16
N VAL A 204 -13.98 -2.21 3.89
CA VAL A 204 -14.71 -1.28 4.77
C VAL A 204 -13.81 -0.81 5.92
N CYS A 205 -13.39 0.46 5.86
CA CYS A 205 -12.56 1.09 6.88
C CYS A 205 -12.93 2.56 7.09
N LYS A 206 -12.51 3.11 8.23
CA LYS A 206 -12.43 4.55 8.48
C LYS A 206 -10.96 4.97 8.47
N HIS A 207 -10.67 6.15 7.97
CA HIS A 207 -9.32 6.69 7.97
C HIS A 207 -9.31 8.11 8.55
N ASN A 208 -8.32 8.39 9.40
CA ASN A 208 -8.07 9.71 9.95
C ASN A 208 -6.64 10.13 9.62
N GLN A 209 -6.44 11.39 9.24
CA GLN A 209 -5.12 11.97 8.99
C GLN A 209 -4.75 12.91 10.14
N SER A 210 -3.51 12.82 10.62
CA SER A 210 -2.91 13.82 11.51
C SER A 210 -1.55 14.26 10.96
N LYS A 211 -1.13 15.47 11.34
CA LYS A 211 0.17 16.04 10.97
C LYS A 211 0.88 16.58 12.20
N LYS A 212 2.18 16.36 12.29
CA LYS A 212 3.06 16.89 13.33
C LYS A 212 4.10 17.79 12.69
N LEU A 213 4.16 19.06 13.10
CA LEU A 213 5.20 19.98 12.66
C LEU A 213 6.55 19.58 13.27
N ILE A 214 7.58 19.48 12.44
CA ILE A 214 8.95 19.19 12.86
C ILE A 214 9.76 20.48 12.86
N SER A 215 9.70 21.22 11.76
CA SER A 215 10.44 22.46 11.58
C SER A 215 9.69 23.41 10.64
N HIS A 216 9.93 24.70 10.81
CA HIS A 216 9.42 25.75 9.94
C HIS A 216 10.58 26.69 9.59
N ASP A 217 10.78 26.94 8.31
CA ASP A 217 11.69 27.97 7.84
C ASP A 217 10.91 29.27 7.60
N ILE A 218 11.10 30.23 8.50
CA ILE A 218 10.43 31.54 8.48
C ILE A 218 10.82 32.34 7.23
N LYS A 219 12.04 32.15 6.69
CA LYS A 219 12.53 32.94 5.55
C LYS A 219 11.90 32.52 4.23
N SER A 220 11.66 31.22 4.06
CA SER A 220 11.06 30.66 2.86
C SER A 220 9.59 30.26 3.03
N ASN A 221 9.04 30.43 4.24
CA ASN A 221 7.72 29.96 4.66
C ASN A 221 7.46 28.48 4.34
N ILE A 222 8.49 27.63 4.48
CA ILE A 222 8.39 26.19 4.20
C ILE A 222 8.22 25.45 5.52
N TYR A 223 7.19 24.61 5.58
CA TYR A 223 6.89 23.78 6.74
C TYR A 223 7.27 22.33 6.48
N ASN A 224 7.95 21.72 7.45
CA ASN A 224 8.26 20.30 7.43
C ASN A 224 7.33 19.57 8.40
N TYR A 225 6.38 18.82 7.83
CA TYR A 225 5.43 18.02 8.59
C TYR A 225 5.74 16.52 8.45
N LYS A 226 5.49 15.79 9.54
CA LYS A 226 5.30 14.34 9.56
C LYS A 226 3.81 14.03 9.52
N PHE A 227 3.41 13.14 8.64
CA PHE A 227 2.02 12.73 8.46
C PHE A 227 1.79 11.34 9.03
N SER A 228 0.68 11.17 9.73
CA SER A 228 0.23 9.87 10.24
C SER A 228 -1.19 9.63 9.74
N PHE A 229 -1.38 8.52 9.04
CA PHE A 229 -2.68 8.06 8.57
C PHE A 229 -3.09 6.86 9.41
N CYS A 230 -4.15 6.98 10.19
CA CYS A 230 -4.70 5.87 10.97
C CYS A 230 -5.88 5.28 10.19
N VAL A 231 -5.75 4.03 9.76
CA VAL A 231 -6.79 3.27 9.07
C VAL A 231 -7.31 2.18 10.00
N GLU A 232 -8.56 2.31 10.43
CA GLU A 232 -9.22 1.31 11.27
C GLU A 232 -10.23 0.54 10.42
N ILE A 233 -9.99 -0.76 10.24
CA ILE A 233 -10.88 -1.67 9.54
C ILE A 233 -12.08 -2.00 10.44
N ALA A 234 -13.26 -2.20 9.85
CA ALA A 234 -14.44 -2.63 10.60
C ALA A 234 -14.15 -3.89 11.46
N PRO A 235 -14.51 -3.89 12.75
CA PRO A 235 -14.29 -5.03 13.65
C PRO A 235 -15.34 -6.12 13.45
N VAL A 236 -15.52 -6.56 12.20
CA VAL A 236 -16.48 -7.58 11.79
C VAL A 236 -15.79 -8.51 10.82
N CYS A 237 -15.95 -9.82 10.99
CA CYS A 237 -15.32 -10.82 10.16
C CYS A 237 -16.33 -11.75 9.49
N LYS A 238 -15.83 -12.49 8.48
CA LYS A 238 -16.59 -13.57 7.84
C LYS A 238 -16.95 -14.65 8.88
N ASP A 239 -18.13 -15.24 8.71
CA ASP A 239 -18.74 -16.27 9.57
C ASP A 239 -19.21 -15.79 10.94
N SER A 240 -19.00 -14.51 11.31
CA SER A 240 -19.50 -13.96 12.57
C SER A 240 -21.02 -13.77 12.53
N ALA A 241 -21.68 -14.01 13.67
CA ALA A 241 -23.08 -13.65 13.87
C ALA A 241 -23.16 -12.20 14.38
N VAL A 242 -24.06 -11.40 13.80
CA VAL A 242 -24.24 -9.99 14.17
C VAL A 242 -25.70 -9.71 14.53
N CYS A 243 -25.89 -8.80 15.49
CA CYS A 243 -27.20 -8.28 15.84
C CYS A 243 -27.30 -6.83 15.35
N LEU A 244 -28.23 -6.57 14.43
CA LEU A 244 -28.50 -5.26 13.87
C LEU A 244 -29.46 -4.47 14.75
N SER A 245 -29.27 -3.15 14.77
CA SER A 245 -30.25 -2.25 15.37
C SER A 245 -31.56 -2.26 14.56
N LYS A 246 -32.67 -1.98 15.23
CA LYS A 246 -34.01 -1.94 14.59
C LYS A 246 -34.07 -0.93 13.44
N THR A 247 -33.35 0.19 13.56
CA THR A 247 -33.27 1.21 12.51
C THR A 247 -32.49 0.72 11.30
N MET A 248 -31.37 0.03 11.52
CA MET A 248 -30.54 -0.52 10.47
C MET A 248 -31.25 -1.65 9.72
N ALA A 249 -31.83 -2.61 10.44
CA ALA A 249 -32.59 -3.71 9.85
C ALA A 249 -33.74 -3.22 8.96
N ARG A 250 -34.47 -2.18 9.38
CA ARG A 250 -35.52 -1.54 8.57
C ARG A 250 -34.95 -0.87 7.31
N ASN A 251 -33.83 -0.16 7.44
CA ASN A 251 -33.19 0.51 6.29
C ASN A 251 -32.63 -0.48 5.27
N LEU A 252 -32.27 -1.69 5.69
CA LEU A 252 -31.76 -2.76 4.83
C LEU A 252 -32.89 -3.64 4.25
N GLY A 253 -34.08 -3.07 4.06
CA GLY A 253 -35.22 -3.76 3.44
C GLY A 253 -35.96 -4.69 4.39
N GLY A 254 -36.04 -4.32 5.68
CA GLY A 254 -36.82 -5.06 6.68
C GLY A 254 -36.28 -6.45 7.01
N MET A 255 -34.96 -6.63 6.96
CA MET A 255 -34.32 -7.90 7.30
C MET A 255 -34.43 -8.24 8.79
N SER A 256 -34.21 -9.51 9.13
CA SER A 256 -34.11 -9.95 10.52
C SER A 256 -32.95 -9.23 11.23
N ARG A 257 -33.05 -9.10 12.55
CA ARG A 257 -31.99 -8.44 13.34
C ARG A 257 -30.77 -9.34 13.52
N VAL A 258 -30.94 -10.65 13.50
CA VAL A 258 -29.86 -11.62 13.66
C VAL A 258 -29.42 -12.07 12.27
N CYS A 259 -28.25 -11.64 11.85
CA CYS A 259 -27.71 -11.95 10.53
C CYS A 259 -26.33 -12.62 10.63
N ILE A 260 -25.93 -13.29 9.57
CA ILE A 260 -24.59 -13.86 9.41
C ILE A 260 -23.81 -12.98 8.44
N VAL A 261 -22.54 -12.74 8.75
CA VAL A 261 -21.61 -12.06 7.85
C VAL A 261 -21.05 -13.05 6.86
N GLN A 262 -21.51 -12.98 5.61
CA GLN A 262 -21.07 -13.89 4.56
C GLN A 262 -19.72 -13.47 3.97
N ARG A 263 -19.49 -12.16 3.81
CA ARG A 263 -18.27 -11.64 3.19
C ARG A 263 -17.95 -10.24 3.67
N VAL A 264 -16.66 -9.97 3.85
CA VAL A 264 -16.14 -8.62 4.15
C VAL A 264 -15.15 -8.23 3.07
N THR A 265 -15.59 -7.34 2.17
CA THR A 265 -14.77 -6.77 1.09
C THR A 265 -14.95 -5.24 1.10
N LYS A 266 -15.17 -4.61 -0.06
CA LYS A 266 -15.58 -3.20 -0.16
C LYS A 266 -16.91 -2.93 0.55
N HIS A 267 -17.76 -3.94 0.61
CA HIS A 267 -19.01 -3.95 1.35
C HIS A 267 -19.03 -5.16 2.31
N ILE A 268 -19.70 -5.00 3.46
CA ILE A 268 -20.03 -6.11 4.35
C ILE A 268 -21.32 -6.72 3.82
N LEU A 269 -21.25 -7.96 3.36
CA LEU A 269 -22.41 -8.72 2.89
C LEU A 269 -22.98 -9.52 4.06
N LEU A 270 -24.20 -9.18 4.44
CA LEU A 270 -25.00 -9.87 5.44
C LEU A 270 -26.01 -10.79 4.76
N ILE A 271 -26.30 -11.92 5.40
CA ILE A 271 -27.38 -12.82 5.01
C ILE A 271 -28.29 -13.13 6.19
N ASP A 272 -29.60 -13.07 5.95
CA ASP A 272 -30.62 -13.52 6.88
C ASP A 272 -30.83 -15.04 6.71
N PRO A 273 -30.59 -15.86 7.75
CA PRO A 273 -30.79 -17.31 7.69
C PRO A 273 -32.23 -17.74 7.40
N LYS A 274 -33.23 -16.93 7.81
CA LYS A 274 -34.65 -17.29 7.70
C LYS A 274 -35.26 -17.00 6.33
N SER A 275 -34.74 -15.99 5.62
CA SER A 275 -35.32 -15.51 4.36
C SER A 275 -34.37 -15.56 3.16
N ALA A 276 -33.09 -15.90 3.38
CA ALA A 276 -32.01 -15.76 2.40
C ALA A 276 -31.89 -14.34 1.81
N GLN A 277 -32.46 -13.33 2.48
CA GLN A 277 -32.27 -11.94 2.13
C GLN A 277 -30.82 -11.53 2.41
N THR A 278 -30.24 -10.84 1.43
CA THR A 278 -28.89 -10.31 1.48
C THR A 278 -28.91 -8.80 1.56
N ALA A 279 -27.99 -8.21 2.32
CA ALA A 279 -27.75 -6.78 2.28
C ALA A 279 -26.27 -6.44 2.28
N GLU A 280 -25.94 -5.41 1.51
CA GLU A 280 -24.60 -4.86 1.40
C GLU A 280 -24.51 -3.58 2.21
N VAL A 281 -23.63 -3.58 3.21
CA VAL A 281 -23.36 -2.41 4.05
C VAL A 281 -22.05 -1.78 3.59
N ASN A 282 -22.10 -0.53 3.13
CA ASN A 282 -20.91 0.26 2.81
C ASN A 282 -20.29 0.88 4.07
N ALA A 283 -19.08 1.43 3.93
CA ALA A 283 -18.36 2.03 5.07
C ALA A 283 -19.14 3.19 5.74
N LEU A 284 -19.76 4.06 4.96
CA LEU A 284 -20.53 5.20 5.49
C LEU A 284 -21.74 4.75 6.32
N ALA A 285 -22.49 3.77 5.82
CA ALA A 285 -23.64 3.20 6.53
C ALA A 285 -23.20 2.46 7.80
N TYR A 286 -22.10 1.71 7.73
CA TYR A 286 -21.54 1.00 8.87
C TYR A 286 -21.10 1.97 9.98
N TYR A 287 -20.29 2.98 9.68
CA TYR A 287 -19.81 3.90 10.73
C TYR A 287 -20.89 4.88 11.22
N LYS A 288 -21.98 5.07 10.48
CA LYS A 288 -23.15 5.81 10.95
C LYS A 288 -23.95 5.04 12.01
N ASN A 289 -24.11 3.73 11.83
CA ASN A 289 -24.77 2.84 12.78
C ASN A 289 -23.89 1.58 12.97
N PRO A 290 -22.82 1.67 13.78
CA PRO A 290 -21.88 0.57 13.93
C PRO A 290 -22.57 -0.60 14.65
N PHE A 291 -22.29 -1.80 14.18
CA PHE A 291 -22.63 -3.04 14.83
C PHE A 291 -21.37 -3.88 15.01
N PHE A 292 -21.37 -4.71 16.06
CA PHE A 292 -20.25 -5.56 16.43
C PHE A 292 -20.66 -7.03 16.35
N ASP A 293 -19.65 -7.89 16.27
CA ASP A 293 -19.85 -9.33 16.33
C ASP A 293 -20.51 -9.69 17.67
N MET A 294 -21.64 -10.39 17.58
CA MET A 294 -22.34 -10.94 18.73
C MET A 294 -21.55 -12.14 19.27
N ILE A 295 -21.09 -12.99 18.35
CA ILE A 295 -20.26 -14.16 18.63
C ILE A 295 -19.25 -14.31 17.50
N THR A 296 -17.98 -14.48 17.88
CA THR A 296 -16.86 -14.69 16.95
C THR A 296 -16.86 -16.11 16.37
N SER A 297 -16.25 -16.32 15.21
CA SER A 297 -16.11 -17.64 14.55
C SER A 297 -15.43 -18.74 15.40
N LYS A 298 -14.79 -18.39 16.52
CA LYS A 298 -14.13 -19.34 17.44
C LYS A 298 -15.11 -20.19 18.25
N HIS A 299 -16.35 -19.72 18.44
CA HIS A 299 -17.37 -20.43 19.21
C HIS A 299 -18.27 -21.33 18.33
N LEU A 300 -17.89 -21.58 17.08
CA LEU A 300 -18.62 -22.49 16.21
C LEU A 300 -18.54 -23.92 16.75
N THR A 301 -19.70 -24.53 16.97
CA THR A 301 -19.84 -25.93 17.37
C THR A 301 -20.33 -26.78 16.21
N LYS A 302 -20.01 -28.08 16.25
CA LYS A 302 -20.42 -29.03 15.23
C LYS A 302 -21.79 -29.61 15.54
N PHE A 303 -22.62 -29.70 14.51
CA PHE A 303 -23.91 -30.34 14.51
C PHE A 303 -23.98 -31.35 13.37
N VAL A 304 -24.78 -32.39 13.55
CA VAL A 304 -25.12 -33.37 12.52
C VAL A 304 -26.53 -33.09 12.03
N VAL A 305 -26.70 -33.04 10.71
CA VAL A 305 -27.99 -32.87 10.06
C VAL A 305 -28.76 -34.19 10.11
N MET A 306 -29.94 -34.18 10.71
CA MET A 306 -30.79 -35.38 10.85
C MET A 306 -31.82 -35.48 9.74
N SER A 307 -32.51 -34.37 9.45
CA SER A 307 -33.47 -34.26 8.35
C SER A 307 -33.50 -32.84 7.81
N LEU A 308 -33.85 -32.72 6.52
CA LEU A 308 -33.92 -31.44 5.81
C LEU A 308 -35.22 -31.36 4.99
N GLU A 309 -35.94 -30.25 5.13
CA GLU A 309 -37.16 -29.94 4.38
C GLU A 309 -37.04 -28.54 3.78
N GLU A 310 -37.52 -28.32 2.56
CA GLU A 310 -37.54 -26.96 1.98
C GLU A 310 -38.56 -26.09 2.72
N ALA A 311 -38.12 -24.91 3.18
CA ALA A 311 -38.97 -24.03 3.97
C ALA A 311 -39.92 -23.20 3.08
N ASP A 312 -41.18 -23.04 3.51
CA ASP A 312 -42.14 -22.12 2.87
C ASP A 312 -41.86 -20.67 3.29
N VAL A 313 -40.93 -20.02 2.60
CA VAL A 313 -40.51 -18.65 2.90
C VAL A 313 -41.56 -17.65 2.42
N LYS A 314 -42.11 -16.87 3.37
CA LYS A 314 -43.05 -15.78 3.07
C LYS A 314 -42.30 -14.51 2.70
N TYR A 315 -42.34 -14.14 1.43
CA TYR A 315 -41.81 -12.88 0.95
C TYR A 315 -42.82 -11.73 1.13
N PHE A 316 -42.34 -10.52 1.40
CA PHE A 316 -43.18 -9.34 1.64
C PHE A 316 -42.83 -8.17 0.72
N ALA A 317 -43.79 -7.26 0.52
CA ALA A 317 -43.59 -6.07 -0.32
C ALA A 317 -42.60 -5.09 0.33
N GLY A 318 -41.54 -4.72 -0.40
CA GLY A 318 -40.46 -3.87 0.11
C GLY A 318 -39.28 -4.63 0.72
N GLN A 319 -39.29 -5.96 0.62
CA GLN A 319 -38.15 -6.80 1.01
C GLN A 319 -36.94 -6.52 0.12
N GLY A 320 -35.74 -6.60 0.72
CA GLY A 320 -34.48 -6.39 0.02
C GLY A 320 -34.12 -7.52 -0.94
N HIS A 321 -32.87 -7.49 -1.42
CA HIS A 321 -32.37 -8.45 -2.42
C HIS A 321 -32.29 -9.87 -1.84
N ILE A 322 -32.94 -10.83 -2.50
CA ILE A 322 -32.91 -12.26 -2.12
C ILE A 322 -31.80 -12.96 -2.89
N SER A 323 -31.03 -13.80 -2.21
CA SER A 323 -29.93 -14.52 -2.86
C SER A 323 -30.43 -15.69 -3.69
N HIS A 324 -30.05 -15.74 -4.97
CA HIS A 324 -30.31 -16.91 -5.83
C HIS A 324 -29.38 -18.10 -5.57
N LYS A 325 -28.28 -17.89 -4.83
CA LYS A 325 -27.31 -18.96 -4.50
C LYS A 325 -27.77 -19.84 -3.35
N HIS A 326 -28.61 -19.30 -2.48
CA HIS A 326 -29.01 -19.91 -1.22
C HIS A 326 -30.46 -20.33 -1.29
N THR A 327 -30.75 -21.54 -0.84
CA THR A 327 -32.11 -22.04 -0.66
C THR A 327 -32.36 -22.14 0.83
N VAL A 328 -33.49 -21.63 1.29
CA VAL A 328 -33.86 -21.73 2.70
C VAL A 328 -34.45 -23.12 2.95
N ALA A 329 -33.94 -23.79 3.97
CA ALA A 329 -34.43 -25.08 4.39
C ALA A 329 -34.65 -25.10 5.91
N ASP A 330 -35.68 -25.83 6.32
CA ASP A 330 -35.96 -26.19 7.70
C ASP A 330 -35.22 -27.50 8.02
N VAL A 331 -34.40 -27.46 9.05
CA VAL A 331 -33.43 -28.52 9.34
C VAL A 331 -33.53 -28.91 10.80
N TRP A 332 -33.57 -30.23 11.02
CA TRP A 332 -33.42 -30.81 12.35
C TRP A 332 -31.97 -31.22 12.55
N VAL A 333 -31.33 -30.63 13.56
CA VAL A 333 -29.92 -30.86 13.87
C VAL A 333 -29.74 -31.43 15.26
N GLN A 334 -28.64 -32.15 15.43
CA GLN A 334 -28.20 -32.69 16.72
C GLN A 334 -26.75 -32.27 16.98
N ARG A 335 -26.41 -31.90 18.23
CA ARG A 335 -25.02 -31.60 18.58
C ARG A 335 -24.15 -32.84 18.40
N GLU A 336 -22.93 -32.69 17.89
CA GLU A 336 -21.99 -33.81 17.75
C GLU A 336 -21.71 -34.49 19.11
N SER A 337 -21.68 -33.71 20.21
CA SER A 337 -21.52 -34.24 21.57
C SER A 337 -22.70 -35.07 22.08
N ASP A 338 -23.89 -34.82 21.52
CA ASP A 338 -25.16 -35.38 22.02
C ASP A 338 -25.63 -36.54 21.13
N ILE A 339 -24.81 -37.00 20.18
CA ILE A 339 -25.11 -38.12 19.28
C ILE A 339 -25.52 -39.35 20.12
N GLY A 340 -26.68 -39.91 19.80
CA GLY A 340 -27.28 -41.04 20.52
C GLY A 340 -28.34 -40.65 21.56
N THR A 341 -28.52 -39.36 21.84
CA THR A 341 -29.70 -38.86 22.55
C THR A 341 -30.83 -38.51 21.58
N GLN A 342 -32.09 -38.42 22.03
CA GLN A 342 -33.22 -37.99 21.19
C GLN A 342 -33.40 -36.46 21.16
N LYS A 343 -32.37 -35.69 21.53
CA LYS A 343 -32.45 -34.22 21.58
C LYS A 343 -32.13 -33.65 20.19
N GLN A 344 -33.18 -33.43 19.41
CA GLN A 344 -33.10 -32.71 18.14
C GLN A 344 -33.49 -31.25 18.34
N ILE A 345 -32.80 -30.36 17.64
CA ILE A 345 -33.05 -28.92 17.66
C ILE A 345 -33.49 -28.50 16.26
N PHE A 346 -34.59 -27.76 16.19
CA PHE A 346 -35.10 -27.21 14.95
C PHE A 346 -34.38 -25.89 14.62
N CYS A 347 -33.97 -25.72 13.36
CA CYS A 347 -33.46 -24.44 12.88
C CYS A 347 -33.76 -24.25 11.39
N THR A 348 -33.96 -23.00 10.99
CA THR A 348 -34.07 -22.61 9.57
C THR A 348 -32.71 -22.10 9.10
N THR A 349 -32.24 -22.56 7.95
CA THR A 349 -30.91 -22.24 7.41
C THR A 349 -30.95 -21.79 5.96
N HIS A 350 -29.98 -20.97 5.58
CA HIS A 350 -29.73 -20.53 4.20
C HIS A 350 -28.88 -21.52 3.39
N LEU A 351 -28.43 -22.62 4.02
CA LEU A 351 -27.54 -23.62 3.41
C LEU A 351 -28.28 -24.78 2.73
N GLY A 352 -29.59 -24.66 2.48
CA GLY A 352 -30.43 -25.78 2.02
C GLY A 352 -29.95 -26.46 0.74
N ASN A 353 -29.32 -25.71 -0.18
CA ASN A 353 -28.82 -26.25 -1.45
C ASN A 353 -27.54 -27.12 -1.32
N ILE A 354 -26.82 -27.03 -0.19
CA ILE A 354 -25.51 -27.70 -0.01
C ILE A 354 -25.59 -28.80 1.05
N LEU A 355 -26.60 -28.77 1.91
CA LEU A 355 -26.75 -29.71 3.01
C LEU A 355 -27.53 -30.95 2.58
N HIS A 356 -27.02 -32.10 3.00
CA HIS A 356 -27.70 -33.39 2.94
C HIS A 356 -27.84 -34.00 4.33
N GLU A 357 -28.73 -34.98 4.47
CA GLU A 357 -28.88 -35.73 5.72
C GLU A 357 -27.60 -36.50 6.05
N GLY A 358 -27.16 -36.43 7.31
CA GLY A 358 -25.90 -36.99 7.79
C GLY A 358 -24.70 -36.05 7.68
N ASP A 359 -24.81 -34.90 6.99
CA ASP A 359 -23.73 -33.93 6.92
C ASP A 359 -23.41 -33.29 8.27
N ILE A 360 -22.13 -32.95 8.46
CA ILE A 360 -21.68 -32.16 9.61
C ILE A 360 -21.67 -30.68 9.24
N VAL A 361 -22.26 -29.86 10.10
CA VAL A 361 -22.38 -28.41 9.94
C VAL A 361 -21.85 -27.68 11.17
N MET A 362 -21.27 -26.51 10.96
CA MET A 362 -20.81 -25.62 12.01
C MET A 362 -21.86 -24.53 12.25
N GLY A 363 -22.24 -24.32 13.51
CA GLY A 363 -23.21 -23.31 13.90
C GLY A 363 -22.96 -22.75 15.30
N TYR A 364 -23.77 -21.75 15.66
CA TYR A 364 -23.82 -21.20 17.00
C TYR A 364 -25.00 -21.77 17.77
N ASP A 365 -24.73 -22.13 19.03
CA ASP A 365 -25.70 -22.68 19.96
C ASP A 365 -26.11 -21.63 21.00
N PHE A 366 -27.18 -20.88 20.72
CA PHE A 366 -27.61 -19.79 21.59
C PHE A 366 -28.21 -20.27 22.92
N GLN A 367 -28.60 -21.55 23.02
CA GLN A 367 -29.10 -22.11 24.28
C GLN A 367 -28.02 -22.18 25.37
N ASN A 368 -26.77 -22.36 24.96
CA ASN A 368 -25.64 -22.54 25.88
C ASN A 368 -24.69 -21.33 25.91
N LEU A 369 -24.86 -20.36 25.00
CA LEU A 369 -24.00 -19.20 24.87
C LEU A 369 -24.59 -18.00 25.61
N ASN A 370 -23.85 -17.46 26.57
CA ASN A 370 -24.19 -16.18 27.19
C ASN A 370 -23.61 -15.04 26.33
N VAL A 371 -24.48 -14.35 25.62
CA VAL A 371 -24.13 -13.25 24.73
C VAL A 371 -24.27 -11.94 25.49
N ASN A 372 -23.19 -11.18 25.58
CA ASN A 372 -23.21 -9.84 26.17
C ASN A 372 -23.28 -8.78 25.04
N ASN A 373 -24.48 -8.37 24.66
CA ASN A 373 -24.68 -7.36 23.61
C ASN A 373 -25.97 -6.57 23.83
N ASP A 374 -25.85 -5.24 23.97
CA ASP A 374 -26.96 -4.31 24.20
C ASP A 374 -28.11 -4.44 23.17
N GLU A 375 -27.80 -4.81 21.92
CA GLU A 375 -28.83 -4.96 20.89
C GLU A 375 -29.58 -6.28 21.00
N VAL A 376 -28.95 -7.31 21.56
CA VAL A 376 -29.56 -8.61 21.86
C VAL A 376 -30.49 -8.50 23.06
N ASP A 377 -30.10 -7.74 24.08
CA ASP A 377 -30.97 -7.48 25.25
C ASP A 377 -32.27 -6.75 24.88
N LYS A 378 -32.26 -6.01 23.77
CA LYS A 378 -33.43 -5.32 23.19
C LYS A 378 -34.22 -6.20 22.21
N LEU A 379 -33.82 -7.45 22.00
CA LEU A 379 -34.51 -8.39 21.12
C LEU A 379 -35.59 -9.13 21.91
N ASP A 380 -36.71 -9.43 21.27
CA ASP A 380 -37.70 -10.33 21.86
C ASP A 380 -37.14 -11.76 21.86
N GLU A 381 -37.34 -12.51 22.94
CA GLU A 381 -36.85 -13.89 23.09
C GLU A 381 -37.30 -14.81 21.93
N ARG A 382 -38.43 -14.50 21.29
CA ARG A 382 -38.99 -15.27 20.16
C ARG A 382 -38.24 -15.06 18.85
N ASP A 383 -37.58 -13.92 18.70
CA ASP A 383 -36.86 -13.58 17.47
C ASP A 383 -35.44 -14.19 17.46
N MET A 384 -34.92 -14.52 18.64
CA MET A 384 -33.64 -15.19 18.84
C MET A 384 -33.74 -16.66 18.38
N PRO A 385 -32.90 -17.12 17.43
CA PRO A 385 -32.86 -18.53 17.06
C PRO A 385 -32.17 -19.36 18.15
N ASP A 386 -32.60 -20.60 18.37
CA ASP A 386 -31.91 -21.56 19.25
C ASP A 386 -30.53 -21.93 18.70
N VAL A 387 -30.49 -22.26 17.40
CA VAL A 387 -29.27 -22.64 16.67
C VAL A 387 -29.21 -21.88 15.36
N LEU A 388 -28.02 -21.39 15.03
CA LEU A 388 -27.75 -20.68 13.78
C LEU A 388 -26.62 -21.38 13.02
N LEU A 389 -26.98 -22.04 11.92
CA LEU A 389 -26.03 -22.73 11.05
C LEU A 389 -25.31 -21.73 10.14
N VAL A 390 -23.97 -21.82 10.10
CA VAL A 390 -23.12 -20.86 9.40
C VAL A 390 -22.45 -21.47 8.17
N LYS A 391 -21.86 -22.66 8.32
CA LYS A 391 -21.17 -23.33 7.19
C LYS A 391 -21.14 -24.85 7.33
N LYS A 392 -21.08 -25.55 6.19
CA LYS A 392 -20.84 -27.00 6.14
C LYS A 392 -19.39 -27.32 6.53
N TYR A 393 -19.18 -28.43 7.24
CA TYR A 393 -17.86 -28.92 7.62
C TYR A 393 -17.42 -30.03 6.66
N TYR A 394 -16.44 -29.75 5.80
CA TYR A 394 -15.94 -30.69 4.78
C TYR A 394 -14.80 -31.61 5.25
N GLY A 395 -14.70 -31.87 6.55
CA GLY A 395 -13.67 -32.76 7.11
C GLY A 395 -12.48 -32.06 7.78
N ASN A 396 -11.46 -32.85 8.15
CA ASN A 396 -10.39 -32.42 9.05
C ASN A 396 -9.49 -31.32 8.43
N LYS A 397 -9.46 -30.14 9.05
CA LYS A 397 -8.65 -28.98 8.64
C LYS A 397 -7.17 -29.30 8.46
N ALA A 398 -6.59 -30.12 9.35
CA ALA A 398 -5.17 -30.48 9.28
C ALA A 398 -4.87 -31.32 8.02
N LEU A 399 -5.78 -32.25 7.69
CA LEU A 399 -5.66 -33.12 6.53
C LEU A 399 -5.85 -32.34 5.22
N ARG A 400 -6.85 -31.44 5.16
CA ARG A 400 -7.03 -30.52 4.02
C ARG A 400 -5.78 -29.66 3.80
N ASN A 401 -5.26 -29.05 4.86
CA ASN A 401 -4.08 -28.21 4.78
C ASN A 401 -2.83 -28.97 4.28
N ARG A 402 -2.66 -30.24 4.68
CA ARG A 402 -1.57 -31.11 4.20
C ARG A 402 -1.69 -31.44 2.72
N ARG A 403 -2.91 -31.65 2.20
CA ARG A 403 -3.17 -31.98 0.79
C ARG A 403 -3.11 -30.77 -0.16
N ARG A 404 -3.00 -29.54 0.35
CA ARG A 404 -2.89 -28.32 -0.47
C ARG A 404 -1.66 -28.35 -1.38
N LYS A 405 -1.91 -28.31 -2.68
CA LYS A 405 -0.90 -28.23 -3.75
C LYS A 405 -0.51 -26.79 -4.09
N TRP A 406 -1.02 -25.81 -3.34
CA TRP A 406 -0.83 -24.39 -3.58
C TRP A 406 -0.38 -23.67 -2.30
N LYS A 407 0.23 -22.50 -2.47
CA LYS A 407 0.71 -21.61 -1.40
C LYS A 407 0.42 -20.14 -1.77
N LEU A 408 0.35 -19.29 -0.76
CA LEU A 408 0.29 -17.84 -0.93
C LEU A 408 1.63 -17.22 -0.57
N ARG A 409 1.93 -16.06 -1.14
CA ARG A 409 3.05 -15.22 -0.71
C ARG A 409 2.65 -14.44 0.54
N SER A 410 3.64 -14.14 1.38
CA SER A 410 3.49 -13.34 2.61
C SER A 410 4.36 -12.09 2.48
N LEU A 411 3.94 -10.93 3.02
CA LEU A 411 4.72 -9.69 2.96
C LEU A 411 6.06 -9.81 3.71
N LYS A 412 6.09 -10.61 4.78
CA LYS A 412 7.30 -11.03 5.49
C LYS A 412 7.26 -12.53 5.75
N ASN A 413 8.44 -13.15 5.80
CA ASN A 413 8.58 -14.50 6.34
C ASN A 413 8.29 -14.41 7.84
N ASP A 414 7.04 -14.64 8.18
CA ASP A 414 6.54 -14.52 9.55
C ASP A 414 7.12 -15.65 10.41
N ASP A 415 7.56 -15.30 11.63
CA ASP A 415 7.91 -16.29 12.66
C ASP A 415 6.61 -17.02 13.04
N LYS A 416 6.46 -18.25 12.53
CA LYS A 416 5.31 -19.16 12.72
C LYS A 416 5.04 -19.59 14.18
N ASN A 417 5.57 -18.89 15.17
CA ASN A 417 5.61 -19.32 16.57
C ASN A 417 4.29 -19.15 17.34
N SER A 418 3.22 -18.60 16.73
CA SER A 418 1.92 -18.46 17.40
C SER A 418 0.87 -19.42 16.83
N VAL A 419 0.47 -20.40 17.65
CA VAL A 419 -0.55 -21.43 17.30
C VAL A 419 -1.87 -20.79 16.83
N ASN A 420 -2.34 -19.73 17.51
CA ASN A 420 -3.59 -19.05 17.14
C ASN A 420 -3.52 -18.39 15.76
N ARG A 421 -2.38 -17.79 15.40
CA ARG A 421 -2.20 -17.20 14.06
C ARG A 421 -2.23 -18.27 12.98
N GLN A 422 -1.70 -19.45 13.27
CA GLN A 422 -1.70 -20.56 12.34
C GLN A 422 -3.12 -21.10 12.08
N VAL A 423 -3.95 -21.18 13.12
CA VAL A 423 -5.37 -21.58 12.97
C VAL A 423 -6.14 -20.56 12.13
N ASP A 424 -6.02 -19.26 12.45
CA ASP A 424 -6.69 -18.19 11.70
C ASP A 424 -6.27 -18.16 10.22
N TYR A 425 -4.98 -18.42 9.96
CA TYR A 425 -4.45 -18.51 8.60
C TYR A 425 -4.97 -19.74 7.85
N ILE A 426 -5.05 -20.91 8.49
CA ILE A 426 -5.65 -22.11 7.88
C ILE A 426 -7.12 -21.87 7.53
N ASP A 427 -7.87 -21.24 8.43
CA ASP A 427 -9.27 -20.89 8.16
C ASP A 427 -9.40 -19.93 6.97
N PHE A 428 -8.47 -18.99 6.80
CA PHE A 428 -8.43 -18.12 5.63
C PHE A 428 -8.14 -18.90 4.33
N LEU A 429 -7.29 -19.93 4.38
CA LEU A 429 -7.07 -20.81 3.22
C LEU A 429 -8.31 -21.65 2.88
N ASP A 430 -9.04 -22.14 3.90
CA ASP A 430 -10.33 -22.82 3.72
C ASP A 430 -11.33 -21.86 3.03
N ASP A 431 -11.41 -20.61 3.51
CA ASP A 431 -12.29 -19.59 2.95
C ASP A 431 -12.01 -19.30 1.46
N LEU A 432 -10.74 -19.36 1.04
CA LEU A 432 -10.32 -19.22 -0.35
C LEU A 432 -10.73 -20.42 -1.21
N GLU A 433 -10.74 -21.63 -0.65
CA GLU A 433 -11.22 -22.84 -1.33
C GLU A 433 -12.74 -22.85 -1.48
N GLU A 434 -13.48 -22.25 -0.56
CA GLU A 434 -14.94 -22.24 -0.53
C GLU A 434 -15.58 -21.09 -1.32
N ASP A 435 -14.98 -19.89 -1.37
CA ASP A 435 -15.54 -18.72 -2.07
C ASP A 435 -14.75 -18.34 -3.33
N PRO A 436 -15.24 -18.67 -4.55
CA PRO A 436 -14.63 -18.26 -5.82
C PRO A 436 -14.53 -16.74 -6.00
N VAL A 437 -15.46 -15.96 -5.42
CA VAL A 437 -15.47 -14.49 -5.54
C VAL A 437 -14.29 -13.90 -4.79
N LEU A 438 -14.02 -14.40 -3.59
CA LEU A 438 -12.89 -13.97 -2.77
C LEU A 438 -11.56 -14.38 -3.43
N ARG A 439 -11.51 -15.59 -4.02
CA ARG A 439 -10.35 -16.13 -4.72
C ARG A 439 -9.94 -15.34 -5.97
N LYS A 440 -10.89 -14.81 -6.75
CA LYS A 440 -10.59 -14.03 -7.99
C LYS A 440 -9.61 -12.88 -7.75
N ASN A 441 -9.62 -12.30 -6.55
CA ASN A 441 -8.79 -11.16 -6.19
C ASN A 441 -7.45 -11.55 -5.54
N VAL A 442 -7.14 -12.83 -5.41
CA VAL A 442 -5.92 -13.34 -4.77
C VAL A 442 -5.08 -14.11 -5.79
N ASN A 443 -3.76 -13.91 -5.77
CA ASN A 443 -2.84 -14.68 -6.60
C ASN A 443 -2.47 -15.97 -5.86
N VAL A 444 -2.76 -17.13 -6.47
CA VAL A 444 -2.50 -18.46 -5.91
C VAL A 444 -1.29 -19.05 -6.62
N TYR A 445 -0.29 -19.54 -5.89
CA TYR A 445 0.94 -20.08 -6.47
C TYR A 445 1.01 -21.59 -6.28
N ARG A 446 1.58 -22.31 -7.24
CA ARG A 446 1.83 -23.75 -7.10
C ARG A 446 2.90 -23.99 -6.02
N LYS A 447 2.71 -25.04 -5.22
CA LYS A 447 3.70 -25.49 -4.24
C LYS A 447 4.73 -26.38 -4.96
N ASP A 448 6.03 -26.08 -4.79
CA ASP A 448 7.10 -26.87 -5.41
C ASP A 448 7.08 -28.32 -4.90
N GLU A 449 7.17 -29.28 -5.82
CA GLU A 449 7.07 -30.73 -5.56
C GLU A 449 8.26 -31.31 -4.77
N GLY A 450 9.21 -30.48 -4.32
CA GLY A 450 10.43 -30.88 -3.62
C GLY A 450 10.38 -30.91 -2.09
N MET A 451 9.25 -30.57 -1.47
CA MET A 451 9.07 -30.71 -0.02
C MET A 451 8.39 -32.06 0.26
N PRO A 452 8.99 -32.97 1.04
CA PRO A 452 8.41 -34.29 1.26
C PRO A 452 7.03 -34.11 1.89
N SER A 453 5.98 -34.36 1.12
CA SER A 453 4.70 -34.74 1.70
C SER A 453 4.99 -36.06 2.38
N ASP A 454 5.03 -36.05 3.70
CA ASP A 454 5.25 -37.26 4.50
C ASP A 454 4.30 -38.33 3.98
N SER A 455 4.86 -39.26 3.21
CA SER A 455 4.15 -40.33 2.54
C SER A 455 3.87 -41.37 3.60
N VAL A 456 2.74 -41.21 4.28
CA VAL A 456 2.23 -42.21 5.20
C VAL A 456 0.77 -42.46 4.83
N VAL A 457 0.56 -43.66 4.31
CA VAL A 457 -0.67 -44.44 4.42
C VAL A 457 -1.27 -44.25 5.81
N ASP A 458 -2.49 -43.71 5.90
CA ASP A 458 -3.54 -44.07 6.87
C ASP A 458 -4.72 -43.08 6.75
N ASP A 459 -5.92 -43.67 6.62
CA ASP A 459 -7.29 -43.15 6.53
C ASP A 459 -7.61 -42.16 5.38
N ASP A 460 -7.79 -42.73 4.18
CA ASP A 460 -8.40 -42.05 3.01
C ASP A 460 -9.92 -41.79 3.17
N ASP A 461 -10.57 -42.29 4.24
CA ASP A 461 -12.04 -42.26 4.41
C ASP A 461 -12.60 -41.01 5.11
N ASP A 462 -11.76 -40.13 5.68
CA ASP A 462 -12.21 -39.00 6.53
C ASP A 462 -12.41 -37.65 5.80
N LEU A 463 -12.20 -37.59 4.48
CA LEU A 463 -12.41 -36.38 3.67
C LEU A 463 -13.62 -36.52 2.77
N ASP A 464 -14.52 -35.54 2.85
CA ASP A 464 -15.65 -35.42 1.94
C ASP A 464 -15.12 -35.22 0.50
N PRO A 465 -15.40 -36.14 -0.45
CA PRO A 465 -14.97 -36.00 -1.84
C PRO A 465 -15.58 -34.77 -2.54
N GLU A 466 -16.67 -34.20 -2.00
CA GLU A 466 -17.31 -32.98 -2.48
C GLU A 466 -16.64 -31.69 -1.93
N ALA A 467 -15.59 -31.82 -1.11
CA ALA A 467 -14.87 -30.67 -0.56
C ALA A 467 -14.34 -29.73 -1.66
N PRO A 468 -14.63 -28.41 -1.58
CA PRO A 468 -14.15 -27.45 -2.57
C PRO A 468 -12.61 -27.41 -2.64
N THR A 469 -12.06 -27.48 -3.85
CA THR A 469 -10.61 -27.36 -4.10
C THR A 469 -10.33 -26.35 -5.21
N ILE A 470 -9.14 -25.73 -5.18
CA ILE A 470 -8.72 -24.79 -6.21
C ILE A 470 -8.23 -25.57 -7.45
N SER A 471 -8.73 -25.19 -8.62
CA SER A 471 -8.36 -25.82 -9.89
C SER A 471 -6.88 -25.56 -10.22
N VAL A 472 -6.20 -26.52 -10.86
CA VAL A 472 -4.79 -26.37 -11.23
C VAL A 472 -4.59 -25.27 -12.27
N GLN A 473 -5.60 -25.00 -13.11
CA GLN A 473 -5.56 -23.92 -14.11
C GLN A 473 -5.51 -22.51 -13.50
N GLU A 474 -5.94 -22.35 -12.26
CA GLU A 474 -5.93 -21.05 -11.55
C GLU A 474 -4.60 -20.78 -10.83
N MET A 475 -3.68 -21.75 -10.79
CA MET A 475 -2.40 -21.62 -10.09
C MET A 475 -1.34 -20.97 -10.99
N LEU A 476 -0.64 -19.98 -10.47
CA LEU A 476 0.49 -19.32 -11.12
C LEU A 476 1.81 -20.00 -10.75
N ASP A 477 2.73 -20.03 -11.71
CA ASP A 477 4.12 -20.44 -11.46
C ASP A 477 4.93 -19.26 -10.90
N GLU A 478 5.70 -19.49 -9.84
CA GLU A 478 6.40 -18.42 -9.12
C GLU A 478 7.42 -17.65 -9.98
N LEU A 479 7.91 -18.26 -11.05
CA LEU A 479 8.91 -17.72 -11.96
C LEU A 479 8.33 -16.72 -12.99
N GLU A 480 7.06 -16.86 -13.37
CA GLU A 480 6.47 -16.03 -14.43
C GLU A 480 6.18 -14.59 -13.95
N ASP A 481 5.88 -14.40 -12.66
CA ASP A 481 5.50 -13.11 -12.08
C ASP A 481 6.68 -12.14 -11.88
N LEU A 482 7.94 -12.64 -11.91
CA LEU A 482 9.13 -11.77 -11.91
C LEU A 482 9.34 -11.06 -13.27
N SER A 483 8.61 -11.48 -14.31
CA SER A 483 8.73 -10.95 -15.66
C SER A 483 7.62 -9.95 -16.04
N ALA A 484 6.64 -9.73 -15.15
CA ALA A 484 5.55 -8.77 -15.41
C ALA A 484 6.06 -7.33 -15.28
N PRO A 485 6.03 -6.53 -16.37
CA PRO A 485 6.45 -5.13 -16.31
C PRO A 485 5.51 -4.37 -15.38
N GLY A 486 6.09 -3.71 -14.38
CA GLY A 486 5.37 -2.78 -13.53
C GLY A 486 4.62 -1.77 -14.40
N LEU A 487 3.33 -1.58 -14.07
CA LEU A 487 2.44 -0.50 -14.52
C LEU A 487 2.98 0.29 -15.72
N ALA A 488 2.49 -0.05 -16.92
CA ALA A 488 2.59 0.81 -18.07
C ALA A 488 2.16 2.23 -17.67
N GLN A 489 3.11 3.16 -17.67
CA GLN A 489 2.84 4.58 -17.66
C GLN A 489 2.01 4.87 -18.91
N GLN A 490 0.73 5.18 -18.75
CA GLN A 490 0.03 5.89 -19.81
C GLN A 490 0.73 7.25 -20.00
N PRO A 491 1.01 7.67 -21.24
CA PRO A 491 1.57 9.00 -21.47
C PRO A 491 0.55 10.04 -21.01
N LEU A 492 0.97 10.93 -20.12
CA LEU A 492 0.25 12.17 -19.89
C LEU A 492 0.62 13.08 -21.06
N ASP A 493 -0.25 13.14 -22.05
CA ASP A 493 -0.26 14.23 -23.02
C ASP A 493 -0.45 15.53 -22.24
N GLY A 494 0.48 16.45 -22.44
CA GLY A 494 0.42 17.78 -21.89
C GLY A 494 -0.61 18.61 -22.64
N ASP A 495 -1.40 19.34 -21.89
CA ASP A 495 -1.89 20.66 -22.24
C ASP A 495 -1.96 21.45 -20.94
N ASP A 496 -1.00 22.37 -20.78
CA ASP A 496 -1.13 23.52 -19.89
C ASP A 496 -2.18 24.45 -20.49
N GLU A 497 -3.17 24.89 -19.70
CA GLU A 497 -3.79 26.23 -19.81
C GLU A 497 -4.74 26.48 -18.61
N ASP A 498 -4.30 27.41 -17.75
CA ASP A 498 -5.03 28.45 -17.00
C ASP A 498 -6.41 28.19 -16.32
N ALA A 499 -6.43 28.40 -14.99
CA ALA A 499 -7.45 29.13 -14.21
C ALA A 499 -6.99 29.17 -12.73
N ALA A 500 -6.35 30.23 -12.24
CA ALA A 500 -6.95 31.48 -11.75
C ALA A 500 -8.10 31.27 -10.74
N ASP A 501 -7.81 31.64 -9.49
CA ASP A 501 -8.69 32.15 -8.43
C ASP A 501 -9.91 31.32 -8.00
N ALA A 502 -9.79 30.69 -6.83
CA ALA A 502 -10.91 30.46 -5.93
C ALA A 502 -10.47 30.85 -4.51
N GLU A 503 -11.12 31.90 -4.01
CA GLU A 503 -11.06 32.40 -2.64
C GLU A 503 -11.50 31.29 -1.66
N ASP A 504 -10.66 30.98 -0.68
CA ASP A 504 -11.05 30.14 0.46
C ASP A 504 -11.85 31.03 1.43
N ASP A 505 -13.15 30.76 1.54
CA ASP A 505 -13.99 31.21 2.65
C ASP A 505 -13.56 30.47 3.92
N ASP A 506 -12.93 31.20 4.84
CA ASP A 506 -12.63 30.77 6.20
C ASP A 506 -13.92 30.69 7.04
N ASP A 507 -14.46 29.48 7.24
CA ASP A 507 -15.41 29.19 8.32
C ASP A 507 -14.63 29.01 9.65
N GLU A 508 -14.43 30.13 10.33
CA GLU A 508 -13.95 30.25 11.71
C GLU A 508 -14.92 29.55 12.68
N LEU A 509 -14.60 28.33 13.12
CA LEU A 509 -15.23 27.73 14.30
C LEU A 509 -14.40 28.07 15.55
N GLU A 510 -14.76 29.18 16.20
CA GLU A 510 -14.27 29.57 17.52
C GLU A 510 -14.55 28.47 18.56
N TRP A 511 -13.48 27.95 19.17
CA TRP A 511 -13.55 27.18 20.41
C TRP A 511 -13.33 28.15 21.57
N GLN A 512 -14.39 28.48 22.31
CA GLN A 512 -14.29 29.24 23.56
C GLN A 512 -13.71 28.34 24.67
N ASP A 513 -12.51 28.69 25.12
CA ASP A 513 -11.89 28.15 26.32
C ASP A 513 -12.70 28.56 27.56
N ALA A 514 -13.25 27.58 28.27
CA ALA A 514 -13.82 27.76 29.61
C ALA A 514 -12.68 27.82 30.64
N LEU A 515 -12.26 29.03 30.98
CA LEU A 515 -11.50 29.32 32.20
C LEU A 515 -12.50 29.49 33.36
N GLU A 516 -12.49 28.54 34.29
CA GLU A 516 -13.20 28.63 35.57
C GLU A 516 -12.50 29.64 36.48
N ASP A 517 -13.16 30.77 36.77
CA ASP A 517 -12.81 31.68 37.86
C ASP A 517 -13.35 31.14 39.20
N PRO A 518 -12.51 30.89 40.22
CA PRO A 518 -12.95 30.47 41.54
C PRO A 518 -13.11 31.70 42.44
N ASP A 519 -14.18 32.49 42.27
CA ASP A 519 -14.73 33.33 43.35
C ASP A 519 -16.02 34.05 42.91
N SER A 520 -17.17 33.50 43.27
CA SER A 520 -18.37 34.32 43.50
C SER A 520 -19.35 33.65 44.48
N PRO A 521 -20.05 34.41 45.34
CA PRO A 521 -20.74 33.87 46.50
C PRO A 521 -22.19 33.48 46.18
N LEU A 522 -22.63 32.37 46.79
CA LEU A 522 -24.01 31.85 46.74
C LEU A 522 -25.01 32.89 47.29
N PRO A 523 -26.17 33.11 46.62
CA PRO A 523 -27.26 33.85 47.22
C PRO A 523 -28.18 32.94 48.04
N SER A 524 -28.63 33.51 49.15
CA SER A 524 -29.61 33.05 50.15
C SER A 524 -30.96 32.62 49.61
#